data_AF-A0A7C1EUV9-F1
#
_entry.id   AF-A0A7C1EUV9-F1
#
_cell.length_a   1.000
_cell.length_b   1.000
_cell.length_c   1.000
_cell.angle_alpha   90.00
_cell.angle_beta   90.00
_cell.angle_gamma   90.00
#
_symmetry.space_group_name_H-M   'P 1'
#
loop_
_entity.id
_entity.type
_entity.pdbx_description
1 polymer ?
#
loop_
_entity_poly.entity_id
_entity_poly.type
_entity_poly.pdbx_seq_one_letter_code
_entity_poly.pdbx_strand_id
1 'polypeptide(L)'
;MKVKFTLSMDDLIVSGKHYDQVMLDWEEDMVEEEVLALSQSWISTQNFLINRMNGLSRVGESSLTIEPLEKTDQPPKGKKSAGRNK
;
A
#
# COMPACT_ATOMS: atom_id res chain seq x y z
N MET A 1 6.64 -8.31 -8.99
CA MET A 1 6.14 -8.83 -7.71
C MET A 1 4.90 -8.04 -7.35
N LYS A 2 3.93 -8.65 -6.68
CA LYS A 2 2.76 -7.91 -6.21
C LYS A 2 3.11 -7.24 -4.89
N VAL A 3 2.73 -5.98 -4.73
CA VAL A 3 3.07 -5.17 -3.56
C VAL A 3 1.80 -4.48 -3.09
N LYS A 4 1.57 -4.49 -1.78
CA LYS A 4 0.54 -3.69 -1.12
C LYS A 4 1.17 -2.42 -0.58
N PHE A 5 0.52 -1.31 -0.86
CA PHE A 5 0.84 -0.01 -0.30
C PHE A 5 -0.27 0.41 0.65
N THR A 6 0.11 0.93 1.81
CA THR A 6 -0.79 1.54 2.79
C THR A 6 -0.27 2.92 3.15
N LEU A 7 -1.00 3.96 2.75
CA LEU A 7 -0.70 5.34 3.05
C LEU A 7 -1.70 5.85 4.10
N SER A 8 -1.19 6.20 5.28
CA SER A 8 -1.93 6.86 6.34
C SER A 8 -1.53 8.33 6.40
N MET A 9 -2.50 9.22 6.49
CA MET A 9 -2.29 10.66 6.58
C MET A 9 -3.24 11.23 7.62
N ASP A 10 -2.73 12.16 8.43
CA ASP A 10 -3.48 12.85 9.47
C ASP A 10 -3.47 14.37 9.23
N ASP A 11 -4.50 15.06 9.72
CA ASP A 11 -4.68 16.52 9.60
C ASP A 11 -4.57 17.03 8.15
N LEU A 12 -5.45 16.54 7.27
CA LEU A 12 -5.47 16.94 5.85
C LEU A 12 -6.44 18.08 5.60
N ILE A 13 -6.07 18.97 4.68
CA ILE A 13 -7.00 19.93 4.08
C ILE A 13 -7.06 19.66 2.58
N VAL A 14 -8.21 19.21 2.10
CA VAL A 14 -8.46 18.91 0.68
C VAL A 14 -9.63 19.75 0.18
N SER A 15 -9.40 20.57 -0.83
CA SER A 15 -10.40 21.47 -1.42
C SER A 15 -11.09 22.35 -0.36
N GLY A 16 -10.33 22.81 0.65
CA GLY A 16 -10.83 23.62 1.76
C GLY A 16 -11.61 22.85 2.83
N LYS A 17 -11.75 21.53 2.71
CA LYS A 17 -12.34 20.67 3.73
C LYS A 17 -11.27 20.01 4.56
N HIS A 18 -11.49 19.98 5.86
CA HIS A 18 -10.62 19.31 6.81
C HIS A 18 -11.00 17.84 6.95
N TYR A 19 -9.98 16.97 7.03
CA TYR A 19 -10.09 15.55 7.26
C TYR A 19 -9.13 15.17 8.38
N ASP A 20 -9.65 14.61 9.47
CA ASP A 20 -8.83 14.20 10.61
C ASP A 20 -7.83 13.11 10.21
N GLN A 21 -8.30 12.11 9.46
CA GLN A 21 -7.48 11.00 8.99
C GLN A 21 -7.96 10.47 7.64
N VAL A 22 -7.01 10.12 6.77
CA VAL A 22 -7.24 9.43 5.50
C VAL A 22 -6.28 8.25 5.41
N MET A 23 -6.82 7.08 5.12
CA MET A 23 -6.05 5.86 4.86
C MET A 23 -6.35 5.37 3.44
N LEU A 24 -5.30 5.13 2.67
CA LEU A 24 -5.37 4.65 1.29
C LEU A 24 -4.59 3.35 1.17
N ASP A 25 -5.29 2.29 0.78
CA ASP A 25 -4.72 0.98 0.50
C ASP A 25 -4.86 0.66 -0.98
N TRP A 26 -3.76 0.27 -1.64
CA TRP A 26 -3.78 -0.20 -3.01
C TRP A 26 -2.73 -1.27 -3.28
N GLU A 27 -2.92 -2.04 -4.35
CA GLU A 27 -2.01 -3.11 -4.77
C GLU A 27 -1.53 -2.84 -6.20
N GLU A 28 -0.23 -2.98 -6.44
CA GLU A 28 0.38 -2.86 -7.77
C GLU A 28 1.34 -4.02 -8.05
N ASP A 29 1.46 -4.38 -9.33
CA ASP A 29 2.50 -5.29 -9.83
C ASP A 29 3.70 -4.44 -10.28
N MET A 30 4.79 -4.49 -9.50
CA MET A 30 6.00 -3.68 -9.72
C MET A 30 7.25 -4.55 -9.71
N VAL A 31 8.36 -4.08 -10.29
CA VAL A 31 9.68 -4.71 -10.09
C VAL A 31 10.36 -4.17 -8.83
N GLU A 32 11.20 -4.99 -8.20
CA GLU A 32 11.84 -4.69 -6.90
C GLU A 32 12.59 -3.35 -6.88
N GLU A 33 13.27 -3.02 -7.98
CA GLU A 33 14.00 -1.77 -8.16
C GLU A 33 13.09 -0.54 -8.13
N GLU A 34 11.88 -0.64 -8.69
CA GLU A 34 10.88 0.44 -8.69
C GLU A 34 10.31 0.68 -7.30
N VAL A 35 10.10 -0.39 -6.52
CA VAL A 35 9.62 -0.30 -5.13
C VAL A 35 10.62 0.49 -4.29
N LEU A 36 11.92 0.22 -4.46
CA LEU A 36 12.98 0.90 -3.74
C LEU A 36 13.05 2.39 -4.11
N ALA A 37 12.96 2.71 -5.40
CA ALA A 37 12.93 4.10 -5.89
C ALA A 37 11.71 4.88 -5.34
N LEU A 38 10.54 4.23 -5.29
CA LEU A 38 9.32 4.83 -4.74
C LEU A 38 9.44 5.13 -3.25
N SER A 39 9.99 4.20 -2.48
CA SER A 39 10.23 4.41 -1.04
C SER A 39 11.14 5.62 -0.78
N GLN A 40 12.21 5.78 -1.57
CA GLN A 40 13.13 6.90 -1.46
C GLN A 40 12.49 8.23 -1.86
N SER A 41 11.72 8.26 -2.95
CA SER A 41 11.01 9.45 -3.41
C SER A 41 9.96 9.92 -2.39
N TRP A 42 9.36 8.99 -1.67
CA TRP A 42 8.36 9.28 -0.66
C TRP A 42 8.99 9.87 0.62
N ILE A 43 10.12 9.29 1.08
CA ILE A 43 10.91 9.82 2.20
C ILE A 43 11.40 11.24 1.93
N SER A 44 11.83 11.52 0.70
CA SER A 44 12.47 12.80 0.37
C SER A 44 11.49 13.95 0.18
N THR A 45 10.19 13.68 -0.01
CA THR A 45 9.26 14.73 -0.41
C THR A 45 7.90 14.61 0.29
N GLN A 46 7.71 15.34 1.39
CA GLN A 46 6.37 15.68 1.89
C GLN A 46 5.48 16.31 0.79
N ASN A 47 6.09 16.97 -0.21
CA ASN A 47 5.38 17.56 -1.35
C ASN A 47 4.95 16.55 -2.43
N PHE A 48 5.39 15.28 -2.38
CA PHE A 48 5.02 14.30 -3.40
C PHE A 48 3.51 14.04 -3.42
N LEU A 49 2.90 13.97 -2.23
CA LEU A 49 1.46 13.77 -2.08
C LEU A 49 0.68 15.00 -2.55
N ILE A 50 1.17 16.21 -2.25
CA ILE A 50 0.58 17.47 -2.71
C ILE A 50 0.54 17.52 -4.25
N ASN A 51 1.60 17.05 -4.92
CA ASN A 51 1.67 17.05 -6.37
C ASN A 51 0.76 16.00 -7.02
N ARG A 52 0.45 14.89 -6.33
CA ARG A 52 -0.40 13.81 -6.85
C ARG A 52 -1.88 13.97 -6.48
N MET A 53 -2.17 14.58 -5.34
CA MET A 53 -3.53 14.77 -4.84
C MET A 53 -4.04 16.18 -5.19
N ASN A 54 -4.82 16.27 -6.25
CA ASN A 54 -5.46 17.51 -6.64
C ASN A 54 -6.31 18.09 -5.50
N GLY A 55 -5.99 19.33 -5.11
CA GLY A 55 -6.69 20.04 -4.06
C GLY A 55 -6.18 19.77 -2.65
N LEU A 56 -5.16 18.93 -2.45
CA LEU A 56 -4.48 18.79 -1.15
C LEU A 56 -3.64 20.05 -0.90
N SER A 57 -4.01 20.84 0.11
CA SER A 57 -3.29 22.08 0.46
C SER A 57 -2.46 21.95 1.73
N ARG A 58 -2.73 20.93 2.56
CA ARG A 58 -2.00 20.66 3.80
C ARG A 58 -2.13 19.19 4.17
N VAL A 59 -1.04 18.64 4.70
CA VAL A 59 -0.97 17.34 5.37
C VAL A 59 -0.12 17.54 6.62
N GLY A 60 -0.54 16.98 7.77
CA GLY A 60 0.21 17.03 9.01
C GLY A 60 1.28 15.94 9.03
N GLU A 61 0.90 14.77 9.51
CA GLU A 61 1.74 13.58 9.53
C GLU A 61 1.31 12.60 8.44
N SER A 62 2.28 11.90 7.85
CA SER A 62 2.02 10.86 6.87
C SER A 62 2.96 9.68 7.08
N SER A 63 2.44 8.47 6.88
CA SER A 63 3.21 7.21 6.90
C SER A 63 2.83 6.35 5.70
N LEU A 64 3.84 5.82 4.98
CA LEU A 64 3.66 4.87 3.89
C LEU A 64 4.29 3.54 4.30
N THR A 65 3.47 2.50 4.29
CA THR A 65 3.89 1.12 4.47
C THR A 65 3.86 0.42 3.13
N ILE A 66 4.91 -0.37 2.85
CA ILE A 66 5.07 -1.13 1.62
C ILE A 66 5.29 -2.58 2.00
N GLU A 67 4.41 -3.47 1.55
CA GLU A 67 4.43 -4.89 1.90
C GLU A 67 4.46 -5.75 0.62
N PRO A 68 5.49 -6.57 0.42
CA PRO A 68 5.47 -7.60 -0.61
C PRO A 68 4.30 -8.56 -0.39
N LEU A 69 3.44 -8.72 -1.39
CA LEU A 69 2.44 -9.78 -1.41
C LEU A 69 3.11 -11.01 -2.03
N GLU A 70 3.52 -11.96 -1.19
CA GLU A 70 3.94 -13.27 -1.68
C GLU A 70 2.80 -13.89 -2.48
N LYS A 71 3.09 -14.33 -3.72
CA LYS A 71 2.15 -15.16 -4.47
C LYS A 71 1.93 -16.42 -3.66
N THR A 72 0.78 -16.53 -3.00
CA THR A 72 0.32 -17.79 -2.41
C THR A 72 -0.13 -18.74 -3.52
N ASP A 73 0.79 -19.12 -4.41
CA ASP A 73 0.67 -20.34 -5.23
C ASP A 73 1.01 -21.56 -4.35
N GLN A 74 0.41 -21.64 -3.16
CA GLN A 74 0.33 -22.92 -2.45
C GLN A 74 -0.85 -23.68 -3.07
N PRO A 75 -0.61 -24.76 -3.84
CA PRO A 75 -1.70 -25.64 -4.21
C PRO A 75 -2.41 -26.12 -2.93
N PRO A 76 -3.74 -26.25 -2.92
CA PRO A 76 -4.45 -26.79 -1.77
C PRO A 76 -3.81 -28.14 -1.43
N LYS A 77 -3.20 -28.25 -0.24
CA LYS A 77 -2.61 -29.50 0.26
C LYS A 77 -3.66 -30.59 0.08
N GLY A 78 -3.32 -31.55 -0.80
CA GLY A 78 -4.26 -32.52 -1.33
C GLY A 78 -5.09 -33.20 -0.26
N LYS A 79 -6.38 -33.36 -0.56
CA LYS A 79 -7.26 -34.33 0.08
C LYS A 79 -6.54 -35.68 0.12
N LYS A 80 -6.08 -36.13 1.29
CA LYS A 80 -5.80 -37.56 1.48
C LYS A 80 -7.14 -38.27 1.59
N SER A 81 -7.66 -38.67 0.44
CA SER A 81 -8.64 -39.74 0.31
C SER A 81 -7.98 -41.04 0.79
N ALA A 82 -8.01 -41.32 2.09
CA ALA A 82 -7.67 -42.62 2.64
C ALA A 82 -8.97 -43.37 2.97
N GLY A 83 -9.69 -43.75 1.91
CA GLY A 83 -10.67 -44.82 2.01
C GLY A 83 -9.93 -46.15 1.96
N ARG A 84 -9.81 -46.82 3.11
CA ARG A 84 -9.88 -48.29 3.19
C ARG A 84 -10.19 -48.68 4.63
N ASN A 85 -11.48 -48.79 4.92
CA ASN A 85 -11.97 -49.39 6.16
C ASN A 85 -12.61 -50.74 5.79
N LYS A 86 -12.10 -51.79 6.45
CA LYS A 86 -12.59 -53.17 6.58
C LYS A 86 -12.84 -53.97 5.30
#